data_AF-A0A4P9YQQ1-F1
#
_entry.id   AF-A0A4P9YQQ1-F1
#
_cell.length_a   1.000
_cell.length_b   1.000
_cell.length_c   1.000
_cell.angle_alpha   90.00
_cell.angle_beta   90.00
_cell.angle_gamma   90.00
#
_symmetry.space_group_name_H-M   'P 1'
#
loop_
_entity.id
_entity.type
_entity.pdbx_description
1 polymer ?
#
loop_
_entity_poly.entity_id
_entity_poly.type
_entity_poly.pdbx_seq_one_letter_code
_entity_poly.pdbx_strand_id
1 'polypeptide(L)'
;MSELHKRDPTCLSRLLDVAQEIRGLTVILEARPFSFAIDMAALASRREHLNLEKWLIDTLKTLKEVFMKACLDFVYVKLALQLRRAEGQQVPPFIPLSVEVVNIFLGVFKSNMNLMNAEAKNVYQDVLGMMGQESESGNAEPIYQTEAQFPADIENEANMYFEKVYSKEISVKQMIDILAQLKVSRLQREQEIFACMIHNLFDEYRFFPKYPEKELALTAVLFGSLIQYQLISYIPLGVALRYVLESLRKPVGSKMFKFGFQALIQFQSRLGEWPQYCSHLMSIPHLQQVFPDLVTYIQQLVSNPMPVLPRQVKDPGVIFSCVKMKQIEKDFGPRNEKIPEESVQDRLLFILNNISVNNLVEKADEANKEMKEDVIGWFANYLIEKRVCKELNYHGVYNNLIKRLNNKELERFIFLETFSNIYLLLNSEETVSSIDKRQILKNLAGWLGSLTLGENKVVLHKHMSFRELLIEGNETMDD
;
A
#
# COMPACT_ATOMS: atom_id res chain seq x y z
N MET A 1 -17.09 -5.30 33.69
CA MET A 1 -16.28 -4.49 32.75
C MET A 1 -16.97 -3.18 32.38
N SER A 2 -18.20 -3.20 31.85
CA SER A 2 -18.91 -1.95 31.47
C SER A 2 -19.10 -0.96 32.64
N GLU A 3 -19.46 -1.42 33.84
CA GLU A 3 -19.59 -0.53 35.00
C GLU A 3 -18.26 0.10 35.46
N LEU A 4 -17.14 -0.62 35.28
CA LEU A 4 -15.81 -0.10 35.57
C LEU A 4 -15.41 0.97 34.56
N HIS A 5 -15.67 0.74 33.27
CA HIS A 5 -15.44 1.73 32.21
C HIS A 5 -16.29 3.00 32.40
N LYS A 6 -17.54 2.87 32.86
CA LYS A 6 -18.38 4.04 33.19
C LYS A 6 -17.82 4.90 34.32
N ARG A 7 -17.15 4.29 35.30
CA ARG A 7 -16.54 5.00 36.44
C ARG A 7 -15.17 5.58 36.10
N ASP A 8 -14.40 4.86 35.31
CA ASP A 8 -13.06 5.26 34.87
C ASP A 8 -12.82 4.84 33.42
N PRO A 9 -13.01 5.74 32.44
CA PRO A 9 -12.76 5.44 31.04
C PRO A 9 -11.29 5.10 30.72
N THR A 10 -10.34 5.45 31.58
CA THR A 10 -8.91 5.18 31.35
C THR A 10 -8.54 3.71 31.58
N CYS A 11 -9.39 2.96 32.31
CA CYS A 11 -9.17 1.53 32.54
C CYS A 11 -9.40 0.65 31.30
N LEU A 12 -9.90 1.22 30.19
CA LEU A 12 -10.25 0.50 28.95
C LEU A 12 -9.07 -0.33 28.39
N SER A 13 -7.83 0.19 28.48
CA SER A 13 -6.63 -0.58 28.10
C SER A 13 -6.52 -1.88 28.87
N ARG A 14 -6.63 -1.81 30.20
CA ARG A 14 -6.51 -2.97 31.08
C ARG A 14 -7.67 -3.95 30.87
N LEU A 15 -8.87 -3.43 30.62
CA LEU A 15 -10.03 -4.25 30.29
C LEU A 15 -9.85 -5.00 28.97
N LEU A 16 -9.21 -4.36 27.98
CA LEU A 16 -8.86 -5.01 26.71
C LEU A 16 -7.79 -6.08 26.88
N ASP A 17 -6.78 -5.84 27.70
CA ASP A 17 -5.74 -6.83 28.02
C ASP A 17 -6.37 -8.09 28.64
N VAL A 18 -7.24 -7.91 29.65
CA VAL A 18 -7.99 -9.02 30.27
C VAL A 18 -8.92 -9.72 29.28
N ALA A 19 -9.58 -8.96 28.39
CA ALA A 19 -10.45 -9.53 27.35
C ALA A 19 -9.69 -10.42 26.36
N GLN A 20 -8.43 -10.08 26.06
CA GLN A 20 -7.56 -10.88 25.21
C GLN A 20 -7.08 -12.16 25.92
N GLU A 21 -6.66 -12.04 27.18
CA GLU A 21 -6.23 -13.20 27.98
C GLU A 21 -7.32 -14.27 28.09
N ILE A 22 -8.57 -13.86 28.30
CA ILE A 22 -9.71 -14.78 28.40
C ILE A 22 -10.33 -15.15 27.04
N ARG A 23 -9.78 -14.65 25.92
CA ARG A 23 -10.32 -14.79 24.55
C ARG A 23 -11.82 -14.41 24.45
N GLY A 24 -12.24 -13.44 25.25
CA GLY A 24 -13.64 -13.04 25.41
C GLY A 24 -14.04 -11.81 24.60
N LEU A 25 -13.16 -11.29 23.73
CA LEU A 25 -13.43 -10.04 23.00
C LEU A 25 -14.72 -10.09 22.18
N THR A 26 -15.00 -11.20 21.49
CA THR A 26 -16.23 -11.37 20.70
C THR A 26 -17.49 -11.23 21.55
N VAL A 27 -17.51 -11.86 22.73
CA VAL A 27 -18.63 -11.78 23.68
C VAL A 27 -18.81 -10.36 24.23
N ILE A 28 -17.71 -9.64 24.46
CA ILE A 28 -17.73 -8.25 24.93
C ILE A 28 -18.28 -7.31 23.86
N LEU A 29 -17.95 -7.54 22.59
CA LEU A 29 -18.43 -6.73 21.47
C LEU A 29 -19.93 -6.92 21.20
N GLU A 30 -20.51 -8.05 21.61
CA GLU A 30 -21.95 -8.31 21.55
C GLU A 30 -22.71 -7.70 22.75
N ALA A 31 -22.00 -7.32 23.82
CA ALA A 31 -22.61 -6.84 25.05
C ALA A 31 -23.22 -5.43 24.94
N ARG A 32 -24.15 -5.13 25.85
CA ARG A 32 -24.70 -3.78 26.05
C ARG A 32 -24.08 -3.15 27.30
N PRO A 33 -23.87 -1.82 27.33
CA PRO A 33 -24.30 -0.80 26.36
C PRO A 33 -23.37 -0.68 25.15
N PHE A 34 -23.93 -0.23 24.01
CA PHE A 34 -23.19 -0.06 22.76
C PHE A 34 -21.99 0.87 22.87
N SER A 35 -22.10 1.96 23.63
CA SER A 35 -21.00 2.91 23.81
C SER A 35 -19.73 2.24 24.36
N PHE A 36 -19.87 1.26 25.25
CA PHE A 36 -18.73 0.49 25.78
C PHE A 36 -18.16 -0.48 24.73
N ALA A 37 -19.03 -1.21 24.03
CA ALA A 37 -18.61 -2.14 22.98
C ALA A 37 -17.89 -1.40 21.82
N ILE A 38 -18.39 -0.23 21.42
CA ILE A 38 -17.79 0.61 20.37
C ILE A 38 -16.43 1.17 20.84
N ASP A 39 -16.30 1.63 22.09
CA ASP A 39 -15.01 2.11 22.64
C ASP A 39 -13.98 0.98 22.71
N MET A 40 -14.41 -0.22 23.13
CA MET A 40 -13.58 -1.44 23.12
C MET A 40 -13.15 -1.83 21.70
N ALA A 41 -14.07 -1.77 20.73
CA ALA A 41 -13.78 -2.06 19.33
C ALA A 41 -12.78 -1.06 18.73
N ALA A 42 -12.96 0.23 19.00
CA ALA A 42 -12.05 1.29 18.56
C ALA A 42 -10.64 1.09 19.12
N LEU A 43 -10.52 0.75 20.41
CA LEU A 43 -9.22 0.49 21.03
C LEU A 43 -8.59 -0.81 20.52
N ALA A 44 -9.38 -1.87 20.34
CA ALA A 44 -8.92 -3.14 19.79
C ALA A 44 -8.41 -2.99 18.35
N SER A 45 -9.07 -2.14 17.55
CA SER A 45 -8.64 -1.79 16.20
C SER A 45 -7.28 -1.08 16.19
N ARG A 46 -7.08 -0.13 17.10
CA ARG A 46 -5.80 0.59 17.23
C ARG A 46 -4.63 -0.32 17.62
N ARG A 47 -4.92 -1.47 18.24
CA ARG A 47 -3.94 -2.51 18.59
C ARG A 47 -3.91 -3.68 17.62
N GLU A 48 -4.53 -3.53 16.44
CA GLU A 48 -4.59 -4.56 15.39
C GLU A 48 -5.23 -5.89 15.83
N HIS A 49 -6.02 -5.87 16.90
CA HIS A 49 -6.73 -7.05 17.41
C HIS A 49 -8.12 -7.24 16.78
N LEU A 50 -8.63 -6.24 16.06
CA LEU A 50 -9.95 -6.25 15.44
C LEU A 50 -9.92 -5.46 14.12
N ASN A 51 -10.54 -5.99 13.06
CA ASN A 51 -10.87 -5.20 11.89
C ASN A 51 -12.17 -4.42 12.17
N LEU A 52 -12.04 -3.14 12.51
CA LEU A 52 -13.16 -2.28 12.89
C LEU A 52 -14.17 -2.08 11.77
N GLU A 53 -13.71 -1.87 10.53
CA GLU A 53 -14.59 -1.64 9.37
C GLU A 53 -15.52 -2.84 9.16
N LYS A 54 -14.96 -4.05 9.13
CA LYS A 54 -15.73 -5.29 8.99
C LYS A 54 -16.72 -5.46 10.15
N TRP A 55 -16.27 -5.26 11.38
CA TRP A 55 -17.13 -5.39 12.56
C TRP A 55 -18.30 -4.39 12.54
N LEU A 56 -18.05 -3.14 12.17
CA LEU A 56 -19.09 -2.12 12.04
C LEU A 56 -20.11 -2.51 10.97
N ILE A 57 -19.67 -2.94 9.78
CA ILE A 57 -20.56 -3.35 8.68
C ILE A 57 -21.41 -4.56 9.08
N ASP A 58 -20.80 -5.59 9.67
CA ASP A 58 -21.53 -6.81 10.07
C ASP A 58 -22.53 -6.54 11.20
N THR A 59 -22.17 -5.67 12.15
CA THR A 59 -23.06 -5.27 13.23
C THR A 59 -24.20 -4.36 12.73
N LEU A 60 -23.93 -3.47 11.76
CA LEU A 60 -24.94 -2.63 11.10
C LEU A 60 -25.95 -3.44 10.27
N LYS A 61 -25.54 -4.53 9.63
CA LYS A 61 -26.49 -5.44 8.93
C LYS A 61 -27.55 -5.98 9.87
N THR A 62 -27.16 -6.27 11.11
CA THR A 62 -28.03 -6.90 12.11
C THR A 62 -28.88 -5.87 12.85
N LEU A 63 -28.27 -4.78 13.32
CA LEU A 63 -28.90 -3.82 14.23
C LEU A 63 -29.34 -2.50 13.56
N LYS A 64 -28.94 -2.27 12.31
CA LYS A 64 -29.38 -1.18 11.42
C LYS A 64 -29.33 0.19 12.09
N GLU A 65 -30.43 0.94 12.04
CA GLU A 65 -30.54 2.34 12.47
C GLU A 65 -30.16 2.56 13.93
N VAL A 66 -30.49 1.60 14.82
CA VAL A 66 -30.22 1.73 16.27
C VAL A 66 -28.73 1.77 16.54
N PHE A 67 -27.97 0.90 15.85
CA PHE A 67 -26.52 0.87 16.00
C PHE A 67 -25.84 2.02 15.25
N MET A 68 -26.40 2.41 14.11
CA MET A 68 -25.95 3.58 13.34
C MET A 68 -25.97 4.86 14.19
N LYS A 69 -27.09 5.13 14.87
CA LYS A 69 -27.21 6.25 15.81
C LYS A 69 -26.20 6.15 16.96
N ALA A 70 -26.05 4.97 17.56
CA ALA A 70 -25.09 4.76 18.65
C ALA A 70 -23.63 5.02 18.23
N CYS A 71 -23.24 4.66 17.00
CA CYS A 71 -21.92 4.94 16.47
C CYS A 71 -21.70 6.44 16.22
N LEU A 72 -22.68 7.14 15.64
CA LEU A 72 -22.61 8.59 15.42
C LEU A 72 -22.51 9.35 16.74
N ASP A 73 -23.36 9.03 17.71
CA ASP A 73 -23.36 9.65 19.04
C ASP A 73 -22.00 9.42 19.73
N PHE A 74 -21.45 8.21 19.62
CA PHE A 74 -20.14 7.88 20.17
C PHE A 74 -19.02 8.74 19.57
N VAL A 75 -18.95 8.84 18.24
CA VAL A 75 -17.93 9.63 17.55
C VAL A 75 -18.08 11.11 17.88
N TYR A 76 -19.31 11.64 17.82
CA TYR A 76 -19.63 13.03 18.18
C TYR A 76 -19.16 13.38 19.59
N VAL A 77 -19.52 12.56 20.59
CA VAL A 77 -19.14 12.83 21.99
C VAL A 77 -17.63 12.83 22.17
N LYS A 78 -16.92 11.87 21.56
CA LYS A 78 -15.45 11.79 21.66
C LYS A 78 -14.77 13.00 20.99
N LEU A 79 -15.23 13.41 19.81
CA LEU A 79 -14.68 14.58 19.11
C LEU A 79 -14.99 15.88 19.86
N ALA A 80 -16.21 16.06 20.37
CA ALA A 80 -16.58 17.24 21.16
C ALA A 80 -15.75 17.36 22.46
N LEU A 81 -15.48 16.24 23.16
CA LEU A 81 -14.60 16.23 24.32
C LEU A 81 -13.15 16.58 23.96
N GLN A 82 -12.69 16.14 22.79
CA GLN A 82 -11.36 16.43 22.29
C GLN A 82 -11.21 17.91 21.89
N LEU A 83 -12.23 18.50 21.27
CA LEU A 83 -12.29 19.93 20.96
C LEU A 83 -12.27 20.80 22.22
N ARG A 84 -13.13 20.48 23.20
CA ARG A 84 -13.15 21.21 24.49
C ARG A 84 -11.81 21.13 25.21
N ARG A 85 -11.11 19.99 25.12
CA ARG A 85 -9.76 19.83 25.67
C ARG A 85 -8.74 20.71 24.94
N ALA A 86 -8.83 20.81 23.61
CA ALA A 86 -7.96 21.66 22.79
C ALA A 86 -8.18 23.15 23.07
N GLU A 87 -9.42 23.55 23.39
CA GLU A 87 -9.78 24.91 23.83
C GLU A 87 -9.36 25.21 25.29
N GLY A 88 -8.67 24.29 25.97
CA GLY A 88 -8.20 24.46 27.35
C GLY A 88 -9.28 24.29 28.43
N GLN A 89 -10.46 23.79 28.08
CA GLN A 89 -11.54 23.54 29.05
C GLN A 89 -11.26 22.26 29.86
N GLN A 90 -11.67 22.26 31.13
CA GLN A 90 -11.64 21.03 31.93
C GLN A 90 -12.66 20.02 31.40
N VAL A 91 -12.15 18.88 30.94
CA VAL A 91 -12.97 17.77 30.44
C VAL A 91 -12.77 16.53 31.32
N PRO A 92 -13.80 15.68 31.48
CA PRO A 92 -13.65 14.38 32.12
C PRO A 92 -12.57 13.52 31.45
N PRO A 93 -11.91 12.62 32.17
CA PRO A 93 -10.90 11.73 31.59
C PRO A 93 -11.55 10.80 30.54
N PHE A 94 -10.97 10.78 29.34
CA PHE A 94 -11.42 9.95 28.22
C PHE A 94 -10.23 9.49 27.39
N ILE A 95 -10.42 8.41 26.63
CA ILE A 95 -9.46 7.96 25.62
C ILE A 95 -9.83 8.61 24.28
N PRO A 96 -8.93 9.41 23.67
CA PRO A 96 -9.18 10.03 22.38
C PRO A 96 -9.19 8.98 21.26
N LEU A 97 -9.98 9.26 20.22
CA LEU A 97 -10.00 8.43 19.01
C LEU A 97 -8.82 8.82 18.12
N SER A 98 -8.16 7.83 17.52
CA SER A 98 -7.16 8.11 16.49
C SER A 98 -7.85 8.51 15.18
N VAL A 99 -7.14 9.29 14.36
CA VAL A 99 -7.64 9.75 13.06
C VAL A 99 -8.03 8.58 12.15
N GLU A 100 -7.23 7.50 12.17
CA GLU A 100 -7.52 6.27 11.43
C GLU A 100 -8.86 5.65 11.84
N VAL A 101 -9.11 5.54 13.14
CA VAL A 101 -10.37 5.00 13.68
C VAL A 101 -11.55 5.91 13.28
N VAL A 102 -11.40 7.23 13.37
CA VAL A 102 -12.44 8.18 12.95
C VAL A 102 -12.72 8.07 11.45
N ASN A 103 -11.70 7.94 10.62
CA ASN A 103 -11.85 7.76 9.17
C ASN A 103 -12.58 6.46 8.81
N ILE A 104 -12.33 5.37 9.55
CA ILE A 104 -13.08 4.12 9.39
C ILE A 104 -14.57 4.34 9.69
N PHE A 105 -14.89 5.03 10.80
CA PHE A 105 -16.29 5.38 11.11
C PHE A 105 -16.93 6.22 9.99
N LEU A 106 -16.25 7.28 9.53
CA LEU A 106 -16.75 8.15 8.47
C LEU A 106 -16.96 7.41 7.14
N GLY A 107 -16.03 6.52 6.77
CA GLY A 107 -16.15 5.69 5.57
C GLY A 107 -17.36 4.76 5.62
N VAL A 108 -17.58 4.11 6.78
CA VAL A 108 -18.76 3.26 7.01
C VAL A 108 -20.04 4.10 7.01
N PHE A 109 -20.02 5.29 7.62
CA PHE A 109 -21.18 6.18 7.63
C PHE A 109 -21.58 6.61 6.22
N LYS A 110 -20.62 7.10 5.43
CA LYS A 110 -20.82 7.51 4.02
C LYS A 110 -21.38 6.38 3.17
N SER A 111 -20.92 5.15 3.38
CA SER A 111 -21.37 3.98 2.63
C SER A 111 -22.76 3.49 3.05
N ASN A 112 -23.26 3.89 4.22
CA ASN A 112 -24.54 3.45 4.80
C ASN A 112 -25.48 4.62 5.14
N MET A 113 -25.44 5.70 4.34
CA MET A 113 -26.30 6.89 4.48
C MET A 113 -27.79 6.58 4.50
N ASN A 114 -28.21 5.48 3.87
CA ASN A 114 -29.59 4.99 3.83
C ASN A 114 -30.11 4.54 5.21
N LEU A 115 -29.23 4.23 6.16
CA LEU A 115 -29.60 3.82 7.53
C LEU A 115 -29.70 5.02 8.50
N MET A 116 -29.48 6.25 8.02
CA MET A 116 -29.56 7.46 8.85
C MET A 116 -30.95 8.10 8.78
N ASN A 117 -31.58 8.27 9.94
CA ASN A 117 -32.76 9.14 10.08
C ASN A 117 -32.37 10.63 10.04
N ALA A 118 -33.36 11.53 10.03
CA ALA A 118 -33.10 12.98 9.94
C ALA A 118 -32.21 13.50 11.09
N GLU A 119 -32.40 12.99 12.31
CA GLU A 119 -31.56 13.33 13.47
C GLU A 119 -30.10 12.88 13.28
N ALA A 120 -29.89 11.63 12.86
CA ALA A 120 -28.57 11.06 12.61
C ALA A 120 -27.83 11.78 11.49
N LYS A 121 -28.54 12.26 10.47
CA LYS A 121 -27.96 13.10 9.41
C LYS A 121 -27.46 14.43 9.95
N ASN A 122 -28.18 15.06 10.87
CA ASN A 122 -27.72 16.30 11.51
C ASN A 122 -26.46 16.07 12.34
N VAL A 123 -26.44 15.01 13.17
CA VAL A 123 -25.24 14.64 13.96
C VAL A 123 -24.06 14.32 13.06
N TYR A 124 -24.29 13.64 11.92
CA TYR A 124 -23.25 13.37 10.94
C TYR A 124 -22.68 14.67 10.32
N GLN A 125 -23.54 15.65 10.00
CA GLN A 125 -23.09 16.96 9.53
C GLN A 125 -22.28 17.70 10.60
N ASP A 126 -22.70 17.66 11.86
CA ASP A 126 -21.95 18.25 12.96
C ASP A 126 -20.58 17.58 13.14
N VAL A 127 -20.51 16.24 13.02
CA VAL A 127 -19.24 15.49 13.05
C VAL A 127 -18.34 15.90 11.89
N LEU A 128 -18.87 16.06 10.67
CA LEU A 128 -18.10 16.53 9.52
C LEU A 128 -17.63 17.98 9.69
N GLY A 129 -18.48 18.84 10.25
CA GLY A 129 -18.18 20.24 10.54
C GLY A 129 -17.09 20.39 11.62
N MET A 130 -17.14 19.55 12.66
CA MET A 130 -16.03 19.41 13.60
C MET A 130 -14.76 19.03 12.85
N MET A 131 -14.79 17.99 12.01
CA MET A 131 -13.64 17.47 11.26
C MET A 131 -13.15 18.35 10.09
N GLY A 132 -13.82 19.48 9.79
CA GLY A 132 -13.43 20.42 8.73
C GLY A 132 -13.65 19.95 7.29
N GLN A 133 -14.51 18.96 7.04
CA GLN A 133 -14.83 18.50 5.67
C GLN A 133 -16.13 19.12 5.13
N GLU A 134 -15.91 20.16 4.31
CA GLU A 134 -16.75 20.84 3.32
C GLU A 134 -17.77 21.92 3.75
N SER A 135 -17.46 23.16 3.35
CA SER A 135 -18.44 24.14 2.88
C SER A 135 -17.85 24.86 1.66
N GLU A 136 -18.57 24.87 0.54
CA GLU A 136 -18.25 25.53 -0.74
C GLU A 136 -18.24 27.07 -0.68
N SER A 137 -17.76 27.67 0.40
CA SER A 137 -17.61 29.13 0.46
C SER A 137 -16.37 29.45 1.28
N GLY A 138 -15.41 30.07 0.60
CA GLY A 138 -14.13 30.45 1.18
C GLY A 138 -14.29 31.29 2.44
N ASN A 139 -13.36 31.06 3.37
CA ASN A 139 -13.13 31.76 4.64
C ASN A 139 -13.71 31.11 5.90
N ALA A 140 -13.43 29.81 6.09
CA ALA A 140 -13.32 29.24 7.43
C ALA A 140 -12.01 28.47 7.54
N GLU A 141 -11.12 28.88 8.44
CA GLU A 141 -9.92 28.11 8.77
C GLU A 141 -10.33 26.83 9.51
N PRO A 142 -9.88 25.63 9.07
CA PRO A 142 -10.13 24.41 9.82
C PRO A 142 -9.23 24.36 11.07
N ILE A 143 -9.84 24.21 12.25
CA ILE A 143 -9.16 24.11 13.56
C ILE A 143 -8.59 22.68 13.81
N TYR A 144 -8.89 21.69 12.95
CA TYR A 144 -8.18 20.41 12.99
C TYR A 144 -6.82 20.54 12.32
N GLN A 145 -5.87 21.09 13.07
CA GLN A 145 -4.45 20.95 12.78
C GLN A 145 -4.05 19.49 13.00
N THR A 146 -3.41 18.94 11.97
CA THR A 146 -2.74 17.65 11.90
C THR A 146 -1.51 17.65 12.81
N GLU A 147 -1.65 17.74 14.13
CA GLU A 147 -0.51 17.46 15.00
C GLU A 147 -0.40 15.95 15.22
N ALA A 148 0.25 15.26 14.29
CA ALA A 148 1.18 14.23 14.73
C ALA A 148 2.22 14.98 15.58
N GLN A 149 2.05 15.00 16.91
CA GLN A 149 2.99 15.68 17.80
C GLN A 149 4.32 14.93 17.75
N PHE A 150 5.19 15.35 16.84
CA PHE A 150 6.59 14.96 16.88
C PHE A 150 7.25 15.76 18.00
N PRO A 151 8.22 15.19 18.72
CA PRO A 151 9.02 15.94 19.68
C PRO A 151 9.59 17.21 19.03
N ALA A 152 9.56 18.34 19.73
CA ALA A 152 9.96 19.64 19.17
C ALA A 152 11.41 19.64 18.64
N ASP A 153 12.28 18.83 19.24
CA ASP A 153 13.65 18.62 18.77
C ASP A 153 13.73 17.88 17.42
N ILE A 154 12.78 16.99 17.13
CA ILE A 154 12.66 16.30 15.84
C ILE A 154 12.08 17.23 14.77
N GLU A 155 11.07 18.04 15.10
CA GLU A 155 10.51 19.03 14.18
C GLU A 155 11.56 20.08 13.80
N ASN A 156 12.33 20.57 14.76
CA ASN A 156 13.42 21.50 14.51
C ASN A 156 14.49 20.91 13.58
N GLU A 157 14.83 19.63 13.77
CA GLU A 157 15.80 18.93 12.93
C GLU A 157 15.27 18.69 11.50
N ALA A 158 14.00 18.30 11.36
CA ALA A 158 13.33 18.17 10.07
C ALA A 158 13.27 19.51 9.32
N ASN A 159 12.93 20.60 10.00
CA ASN A 159 12.89 21.94 9.43
C ASN A 159 14.28 22.42 8.97
N MET A 160 15.33 22.11 9.74
CA MET A 160 16.71 22.42 9.35
C MET A 160 17.09 21.76 8.00
N TYR A 161 16.65 20.52 7.75
CA TYR A 161 16.90 19.88 6.45
C TYR A 161 16.15 20.57 5.30
N PHE A 162 14.90 20.98 5.51
CA PHE A 162 14.15 21.74 4.50
C PHE A 162 14.77 23.12 4.23
N GLU A 163 15.19 23.83 5.27
CA GLU A 163 15.90 25.12 5.14
C GLU A 163 17.18 24.97 4.31
N LYS A 164 17.98 23.91 4.55
CA LYS A 164 19.20 23.63 3.77
C LYS A 164 18.91 23.35 2.29
N VAL A 165 17.77 22.72 1.98
CA VAL A 165 17.35 22.50 0.59
C VAL A 165 16.92 23.83 -0.05
N TYR A 166 16.15 24.65 0.66
CA TYR A 166 15.66 25.94 0.14
C TYR A 166 16.77 27.00 0.03
N SER A 167 17.75 27.00 0.95
CA SER A 167 18.96 27.83 0.87
C SER A 167 19.97 27.35 -0.18
N LYS A 168 19.74 26.16 -0.76
CA LYS A 168 20.62 25.46 -1.71
C LYS A 168 21.98 25.05 -1.15
N GLU A 169 22.10 24.94 0.17
CA GLU A 169 23.27 24.34 0.82
C GLU A 169 23.41 22.86 0.47
N ILE A 170 22.27 22.17 0.34
CA ILE A 170 22.20 20.79 -0.16
C ILE A 170 21.31 20.70 -1.39
N SER A 171 21.68 19.80 -2.30
CA SER A 171 20.86 19.48 -3.48
C SER A 171 19.70 18.56 -3.12
N VAL A 172 18.64 18.57 -3.94
CA VAL A 172 17.51 17.64 -3.79
C VAL A 172 17.98 16.17 -3.84
N LYS A 173 19.00 15.85 -4.64
CA LYS A 173 19.57 14.50 -4.69
C LYS A 173 20.20 14.10 -3.34
N GLN A 174 20.99 14.98 -2.74
CA GLN A 174 21.58 14.73 -1.41
C GLN A 174 20.50 14.60 -0.33
N MET A 175 19.42 15.39 -0.40
CA MET A 175 18.28 15.25 0.48
C MET A 175 17.60 13.88 0.35
N ILE A 176 17.47 13.36 -0.87
CA ILE A 176 16.94 12.01 -1.12
C ILE A 176 17.86 10.94 -0.54
N ASP A 177 19.18 11.08 -0.71
CA ASP A 177 20.16 10.15 -0.12
C ASP A 177 20.07 10.14 1.41
N ILE A 178 19.91 11.31 2.04
CA ILE A 178 19.68 11.45 3.49
C ILE A 178 18.37 10.75 3.90
N LEU A 179 17.26 11.03 3.21
CA LEU A 179 15.96 10.40 3.52
C LEU A 179 16.00 8.87 3.32
N ALA A 180 16.74 8.38 2.33
CA ALA A 180 16.95 6.96 2.11
C ALA A 180 17.73 6.31 3.28
N GLN A 181 18.74 6.99 3.80
CA GLN A 181 19.49 6.54 4.97
C GLN A 181 18.64 6.54 6.25
N LEU A 182 17.91 7.64 6.50
CA LEU A 182 17.02 7.77 7.67
C LEU A 182 15.93 6.69 7.68
N LYS A 183 15.35 6.36 6.51
CA LYS A 183 14.33 5.31 6.36
C LYS A 183 14.80 3.91 6.79
N VAL A 184 16.06 3.57 6.51
CA VAL A 184 16.61 2.23 6.78
C VAL A 184 17.39 2.18 8.10
N SER A 185 17.53 3.32 8.78
CA SER A 185 18.22 3.39 10.06
C SER A 185 17.57 2.51 11.12
N ARG A 186 18.39 2.01 12.04
CA ARG A 186 17.95 1.25 13.23
C ARG A 186 17.68 2.15 14.43
N LEU A 187 18.03 3.44 14.33
CA LEU A 187 17.79 4.40 15.39
C LEU A 187 16.37 4.94 15.30
N GLN A 188 15.59 4.76 16.37
CA GLN A 188 14.21 5.21 16.45
C GLN A 188 14.07 6.71 16.13
N ARG A 189 14.99 7.53 16.65
CA ARG A 189 15.04 8.98 16.37
C ARG A 189 15.11 9.29 14.88
N GLU A 190 15.96 8.59 14.13
CA GLU A 190 16.15 8.84 12.70
C GLU A 190 14.93 8.43 11.88
N GLN A 191 14.25 7.36 12.29
CA GLN A 191 12.97 6.95 11.70
C GLN A 191 11.85 7.96 12.00
N GLU A 192 11.82 8.53 13.21
CA GLU A 192 10.86 9.58 13.58
C GLU A 192 11.13 10.88 12.80
N ILE A 193 12.39 11.26 12.59
CA ILE A 193 12.77 12.38 11.71
C ILE A 193 12.28 12.12 10.28
N PHE A 194 12.52 10.94 9.73
CA PHE A 194 12.00 10.58 8.40
C PHE A 194 10.48 10.70 8.33
N ALA A 195 9.76 10.15 9.32
CA ALA A 195 8.30 10.21 9.37
C ALA A 195 7.80 11.66 9.48
N CYS A 196 8.43 12.48 10.32
CA CYS A 196 8.14 13.90 10.47
C CYS A 196 8.33 14.67 9.16
N MET A 197 9.45 14.44 8.47
CA MET A 197 9.74 15.10 7.20
C MET A 197 8.73 14.74 6.11
N ILE A 198 8.35 13.46 5.98
CA ILE A 198 7.33 13.03 5.03
C ILE A 198 5.96 13.61 5.41
N HIS A 199 5.60 13.57 6.70
CA HIS A 199 4.33 14.11 7.19
C HIS A 199 4.21 15.61 6.88
N ASN A 200 5.23 16.41 7.25
CA ASN A 200 5.25 17.84 7.01
C ASN A 200 5.16 18.16 5.53
N LEU A 201 5.90 17.45 4.66
CA LEU A 201 5.84 17.68 3.22
C LEU A 201 4.45 17.43 2.63
N PHE A 202 3.71 16.46 3.16
CA PHE A 202 2.35 16.14 2.70
C PHE A 202 1.31 17.10 3.27
N ASP A 203 1.43 17.49 4.54
CA ASP A 203 0.55 18.47 5.18
C ASP A 203 0.72 19.87 4.56
N GLU A 204 1.93 20.20 4.13
CA GLU A 204 2.26 21.45 3.42
C GLU A 204 1.65 21.56 2.02
N TYR A 205 1.14 20.48 1.43
CA TYR A 205 0.56 20.49 0.08
C TYR A 205 -0.54 21.56 -0.09
N ARG A 206 -1.35 21.79 0.96
CA ARG A 206 -2.40 22.84 0.97
C ARG A 206 -1.85 24.27 0.87
N PHE A 207 -0.59 24.47 1.25
CA PHE A 207 0.09 25.75 1.22
C PHE A 207 0.96 25.96 -0.04
N PHE A 208 1.21 24.92 -0.84
CA PHE A 208 1.98 25.02 -2.10
C PHE A 208 1.51 26.12 -3.06
N PRO A 209 0.20 26.45 -3.19
CA PRO A 209 -0.22 27.59 -4.01
C PRO A 209 0.36 28.94 -3.54
N LYS A 210 0.64 29.07 -2.23
CA LYS A 210 1.21 30.27 -1.61
C LYS A 210 2.74 30.34 -1.76
N TYR A 211 3.40 29.23 -2.11
CA TYR A 211 4.85 29.19 -2.23
C TYR A 211 5.34 30.10 -3.37
N PRO A 212 6.54 30.70 -3.24
CA PRO A 212 7.20 31.34 -4.37
C PRO A 212 7.65 30.28 -5.39
N GLU A 213 7.81 30.68 -6.65
CA GLU A 213 7.96 29.73 -7.76
C GLU A 213 9.23 28.87 -7.67
N LYS A 214 10.31 29.41 -7.08
CA LYS A 214 11.60 28.71 -6.99
C LYS A 214 11.57 27.57 -5.97
N GLU A 215 10.99 27.83 -4.82
CA GLU A 215 10.82 26.92 -3.69
C GLU A 215 9.80 25.84 -4.04
N LEU A 216 8.71 26.22 -4.71
CA LEU A 216 7.73 25.27 -5.23
C LEU A 216 8.36 24.31 -6.26
N ALA A 217 9.25 24.81 -7.12
CA ALA A 217 9.93 23.96 -8.09
C ALA A 217 10.88 22.95 -7.43
N LEU A 218 11.66 23.39 -6.44
CA LEU A 218 12.49 22.48 -5.65
C LEU A 218 11.65 21.42 -4.92
N THR A 219 10.53 21.85 -4.34
CA THR A 219 9.57 20.97 -3.66
C THR A 219 8.97 19.96 -4.63
N ALA A 220 8.64 20.36 -5.86
CA ALA A 220 8.13 19.46 -6.91
C ALA A 220 9.15 18.37 -7.29
N VAL A 221 10.42 18.74 -7.46
CA VAL A 221 11.49 17.79 -7.77
C VAL A 221 11.70 16.82 -6.60
N LEU A 222 11.69 17.32 -5.35
CA LEU A 222 11.79 16.50 -4.16
C LEU A 222 10.62 15.51 -4.07
N PHE A 223 9.38 16.01 -4.21
CA PHE A 223 8.16 15.22 -4.15
C PHE A 223 8.12 14.11 -5.21
N GLY A 224 8.47 14.44 -6.45
CA GLY A 224 8.58 13.46 -7.53
C GLY A 224 9.70 12.44 -7.32
N SER A 225 10.82 12.87 -6.73
CA SER A 225 11.96 12.00 -6.40
C SER A 225 11.62 11.03 -5.25
N LEU A 226 10.82 11.43 -4.26
CA LEU A 226 10.31 10.51 -3.23
C LEU A 226 9.55 9.33 -3.85
N ILE A 227 8.75 9.62 -4.89
CA ILE A 227 8.05 8.60 -5.66
C ILE A 227 9.09 7.79 -6.43
N GLN A 228 9.93 8.40 -7.26
CA GLN A 228 10.91 7.70 -8.10
C GLN A 228 11.78 6.70 -7.32
N TYR A 229 12.32 7.10 -6.16
CA TYR A 229 13.22 6.29 -5.34
C TYR A 229 12.52 5.42 -4.29
N GLN A 230 11.19 5.24 -4.38
CA GLN A 230 10.41 4.37 -3.49
C GLN A 230 10.55 4.70 -1.99
N LEU A 231 10.78 5.97 -1.66
CA LEU A 231 10.88 6.40 -0.27
C LEU A 231 9.52 6.32 0.43
N ILE A 232 8.44 6.50 -0.32
CA ILE A 232 7.06 6.31 0.12
C ILE A 232 6.42 5.06 -0.52
N SER A 233 5.59 4.35 0.24
CA SER A 233 4.98 3.08 -0.19
C SER A 233 3.52 2.98 0.27
N TYR A 234 2.72 2.14 -0.38
CA TYR A 234 1.31 1.86 -0.03
C TYR A 234 0.43 3.12 0.09
N ILE A 235 -0.03 3.47 1.29
CA ILE A 235 -0.98 4.55 1.56
C ILE A 235 -0.37 5.94 1.23
N PRO A 236 0.79 6.35 1.80
CA PRO A 236 1.48 7.57 1.40
C PRO A 236 1.74 7.70 -0.10
N LEU A 237 2.08 6.60 -0.78
CA LEU A 237 2.29 6.60 -2.23
C LEU A 237 0.98 6.94 -2.98
N GLY A 238 -0.14 6.34 -2.57
CA GLY A 238 -1.44 6.65 -3.16
C GLY A 238 -1.85 8.11 -2.98
N VAL A 239 -1.59 8.68 -1.80
CA VAL A 239 -1.84 10.11 -1.52
C VAL A 239 -0.94 11.00 -2.40
N ALA A 240 0.35 10.68 -2.51
CA ALA A 240 1.29 11.43 -3.35
C ALA A 240 0.89 11.43 -4.83
N LEU A 241 0.52 10.27 -5.38
CA LEU A 241 0.03 10.16 -6.76
C LEU A 241 -1.24 11.00 -6.95
N ARG A 242 -2.18 10.96 -6.00
CA ARG A 242 -3.39 11.79 -6.05
C ARG A 242 -3.06 13.29 -6.04
N TYR A 243 -2.15 13.73 -5.18
CA TYR A 243 -1.70 15.13 -5.12
C TYR A 243 -1.08 15.62 -6.44
N VAL A 244 -0.24 14.78 -7.08
CA VAL A 244 0.33 15.10 -8.39
C VAL A 244 -0.78 15.17 -9.44
N LEU A 245 -1.70 14.19 -9.47
CA LEU A 245 -2.83 14.20 -10.41
C LEU A 245 -3.76 15.42 -10.25
N GLU A 246 -4.10 15.78 -9.01
CA GLU A 246 -4.94 16.95 -8.71
C GLU A 246 -4.26 18.26 -9.12
N SER A 247 -2.95 18.35 -8.93
CA SER A 247 -2.17 19.52 -9.35
C SER A 247 -2.10 19.66 -10.88
N LEU A 248 -2.02 18.54 -11.61
CA LEU A 248 -2.05 18.49 -13.08
C LEU A 248 -3.42 18.84 -13.68
N ARG A 249 -4.51 18.66 -12.92
CA ARG A 249 -5.86 19.08 -13.33
C ARG A 249 -6.06 20.61 -13.29
N LYS A 250 -5.17 21.35 -12.63
CA LYS A 250 -5.23 22.81 -12.58
C LYS A 250 -4.91 23.43 -13.96
N PRO A 251 -5.32 24.69 -14.22
CA PRO A 251 -5.06 25.34 -15.51
C PRO A 251 -3.58 25.39 -15.88
N VAL A 252 -3.27 25.20 -17.17
CA VAL A 252 -1.92 25.31 -17.72
C VAL A 252 -1.33 26.69 -17.40
N GLY A 253 -0.10 26.71 -16.90
CA GLY A 253 0.59 27.93 -16.48
C GLY A 253 0.39 28.30 -15.00
N SER A 254 -0.56 27.67 -14.29
CA SER A 254 -0.68 27.85 -12.84
C SER A 254 0.52 27.26 -12.09
N LYS A 255 0.85 27.83 -10.93
CA LYS A 255 1.93 27.32 -10.06
C LYS A 255 1.78 25.84 -9.74
N MET A 256 0.56 25.42 -9.42
CA MET A 256 0.25 24.01 -9.12
C MET A 256 0.39 23.11 -10.34
N PHE A 257 0.02 23.58 -11.53
CA PHE A 257 0.28 22.82 -12.76
C PHE A 257 1.79 22.64 -12.99
N LYS A 258 2.59 23.71 -12.83
CA LYS A 258 4.07 23.63 -12.91
C LYS A 258 4.63 22.63 -11.89
N PHE A 259 4.13 22.64 -10.66
CA PHE A 259 4.50 21.67 -9.61
C PHE A 259 4.20 20.23 -10.05
N GLY A 260 2.94 19.95 -10.42
CA GLY A 260 2.53 18.60 -10.81
C GLY A 260 3.30 18.08 -12.01
N PHE A 261 3.55 18.97 -12.96
CA PHE A 261 4.32 18.69 -14.14
C PHE A 261 5.79 18.34 -13.83
N GLN A 262 6.46 19.14 -13.00
CA GLN A 262 7.84 18.88 -12.60
C GLN A 262 7.97 17.61 -11.76
N ALA A 263 7.01 17.34 -10.88
CA ALA A 263 6.97 16.11 -10.09
C ALA A 263 6.79 14.88 -11.00
N LEU A 264 5.87 14.93 -11.96
CA LEU A 264 5.57 13.83 -12.89
C LEU A 264 6.79 13.38 -13.69
N ILE A 265 7.59 14.33 -14.19
CA ILE A 265 8.82 14.01 -14.95
C ILE A 265 9.81 13.19 -14.11
N GLN A 266 9.92 13.47 -12.81
CA GLN A 266 10.88 12.76 -11.96
C GLN A 266 10.60 11.26 -11.88
N PHE A 267 9.32 10.87 -11.89
CA PHE A 267 8.92 9.46 -11.78
C PHE A 267 8.32 8.88 -13.07
N GLN A 268 8.54 9.52 -14.22
CA GLN A 268 7.99 9.07 -15.51
C GLN A 268 8.36 7.61 -15.84
N SER A 269 9.57 7.18 -15.45
CA SER A 269 10.08 5.82 -15.68
C SER A 269 9.27 4.72 -14.97
N ARG A 270 8.53 5.09 -13.92
CA ARG A 270 7.73 4.19 -13.09
C ARG A 270 6.24 4.24 -13.41
N LEU A 271 5.80 5.08 -14.34
CA LEU A 271 4.38 5.18 -14.72
C LEU A 271 3.78 3.85 -15.19
N GLY A 272 4.60 2.98 -15.79
CA GLY A 272 4.20 1.62 -16.17
C GLY A 272 3.78 0.72 -15.00
N GLU A 273 4.11 1.08 -13.76
CA GLU A 273 3.66 0.36 -12.56
C GLU A 273 2.20 0.65 -12.19
N TRP A 274 1.61 1.75 -12.70
CA TRP A 274 0.26 2.20 -12.34
C TRP A 274 -0.62 2.47 -13.58
N PRO A 275 -1.10 1.43 -14.29
CA PRO A 275 -1.90 1.58 -15.50
C PRO A 275 -3.19 2.42 -15.30
N GLN A 276 -3.85 2.26 -14.15
CA GLN A 276 -5.05 3.05 -13.81
C GLN A 276 -4.73 4.53 -13.63
N TYR A 277 -3.56 4.86 -13.05
CA TYR A 277 -3.09 6.24 -12.93
C TYR A 277 -2.79 6.86 -14.30
N CYS A 278 -2.17 6.09 -15.20
CA CYS A 278 -1.94 6.48 -16.59
C CYS A 278 -3.25 6.79 -17.34
N SER A 279 -4.30 6.00 -17.14
CA SER A 279 -5.64 6.28 -17.68
C SER A 279 -6.20 7.62 -17.17
N HIS A 280 -6.04 7.90 -15.87
CA HIS A 280 -6.45 9.18 -15.30
C HIS A 280 -5.63 10.36 -15.82
N LEU A 281 -4.33 10.20 -16.05
CA LEU A 281 -3.50 11.23 -16.70
C LEU A 281 -3.98 11.51 -18.13
N MET A 282 -4.30 10.45 -18.88
CA MET A 282 -4.84 10.56 -20.25
C MET A 282 -6.20 11.26 -20.30
N SER A 283 -6.99 11.21 -19.23
CA SER A 283 -8.28 11.93 -19.15
C SER A 283 -8.15 13.45 -19.07
N ILE A 284 -6.94 14.00 -18.87
CA ILE A 284 -6.70 15.45 -18.74
C ILE A 284 -6.46 16.07 -20.13
N PRO A 285 -7.40 16.86 -20.69
CA PRO A 285 -7.32 17.31 -22.09
C PRO A 285 -6.13 18.24 -22.36
N HIS A 286 -5.85 19.16 -21.44
CA HIS A 286 -4.77 20.12 -21.60
C HIS A 286 -3.37 19.52 -21.38
N LEU A 287 -3.26 18.39 -20.69
CA LEU A 287 -1.99 17.67 -20.56
C LEU A 287 -1.57 17.06 -21.91
N GLN A 288 -2.55 16.63 -22.72
CA GLN A 288 -2.29 16.09 -24.05
C GLN A 288 -1.72 17.13 -25.03
N GLN A 289 -2.13 18.38 -24.87
CA GLN A 289 -1.67 19.49 -25.70
C GLN A 289 -0.25 19.94 -25.33
N VAL A 290 0.09 19.88 -24.04
CA VAL A 290 1.38 20.37 -23.52
C VAL A 290 2.47 19.31 -23.64
N PHE A 291 2.15 18.01 -23.56
CA PHE A 291 3.12 16.91 -23.56
C PHE A 291 2.72 15.73 -24.48
N PRO A 292 2.76 15.92 -25.82
CA PRO A 292 2.40 14.87 -26.78
C PRO A 292 3.33 13.64 -26.69
N ASP A 293 4.60 13.82 -26.31
CA ASP A 293 5.55 12.72 -26.14
C ASP A 293 5.23 11.84 -24.93
N LEU A 294 4.79 12.42 -23.81
CA LEU A 294 4.32 11.67 -22.64
C LEU A 294 3.01 10.94 -22.96
N VAL A 295 2.11 11.57 -23.72
CA VAL A 295 0.90 10.91 -24.20
C VAL A 295 1.25 9.73 -25.09
N THR A 296 2.19 9.89 -26.02
CA THR A 296 2.66 8.80 -26.88
C THR A 296 3.30 7.69 -26.04
N TYR A 297 4.10 8.04 -25.02
CA TYR A 297 4.69 7.10 -24.09
C TYR A 297 3.62 6.36 -23.25
N ILE A 298 2.63 7.06 -22.72
CA ILE A 298 1.52 6.46 -21.97
C ILE A 298 0.63 5.62 -22.89
N GLN A 299 0.34 6.06 -24.11
CA GLN A 299 -0.38 5.29 -25.12
C GLN A 299 0.43 4.06 -25.54
N GLN A 300 1.75 4.12 -25.63
CA GLN A 300 2.59 2.94 -25.82
C GLN A 300 2.57 2.02 -24.59
N LEU A 301 2.42 2.54 -23.37
CA LEU A 301 2.25 1.73 -22.16
C LEU A 301 0.83 1.14 -21.99
N VAL A 302 -0.18 1.76 -22.62
CA VAL A 302 -1.61 1.39 -22.50
C VAL A 302 -2.10 0.56 -23.69
N SER A 303 -1.71 0.91 -24.92
CA SER A 303 -2.02 0.19 -26.17
C SER A 303 -1.11 -1.00 -26.42
N ASN A 304 0.02 -1.05 -25.71
CA ASN A 304 0.88 -2.21 -25.62
C ASN A 304 0.73 -2.70 -24.17
N PRO A 305 -0.27 -3.54 -23.82
CA PRO A 305 -0.10 -4.40 -22.66
C PRO A 305 1.18 -5.15 -22.98
N MET A 306 2.30 -4.76 -22.34
CA MET A 306 3.65 -5.14 -22.75
C MET A 306 3.63 -6.51 -23.43
N PRO A 307 4.06 -6.63 -24.70
CA PRO A 307 4.39 -7.94 -25.22
C PRO A 307 5.33 -8.52 -24.17
N VAL A 308 5.02 -9.70 -23.67
CA VAL A 308 6.02 -10.50 -22.99
C VAL A 308 7.13 -10.59 -24.03
N LEU A 309 8.17 -9.75 -23.90
CA LEU A 309 9.32 -9.78 -24.75
C LEU A 309 9.75 -11.24 -24.75
N PRO A 310 9.82 -11.94 -25.89
CA PRO A 310 10.48 -13.22 -25.91
C PRO A 310 11.82 -13.00 -25.22
N ARG A 311 12.02 -13.73 -24.13
CA ARG A 311 13.16 -13.58 -23.23
C ARG A 311 14.41 -13.78 -24.10
N GLN A 312 15.01 -12.70 -24.58
CA GLN A 312 16.37 -12.74 -25.11
C GLN A 312 17.27 -12.84 -23.89
N VAL A 313 17.30 -14.03 -23.29
CA VAL A 313 18.32 -14.39 -22.31
C VAL A 313 19.62 -14.41 -23.09
N LYS A 314 20.33 -13.27 -23.11
CA LYS A 314 21.79 -13.35 -23.19
C LYS A 314 22.18 -14.11 -21.93
N ASP A 315 22.65 -15.34 -22.11
CA ASP A 315 23.06 -16.23 -21.04
C ASP A 315 24.01 -15.43 -20.13
N PRO A 316 23.57 -14.99 -18.94
CA PRO A 316 24.46 -14.31 -18.03
C PRO A 316 25.46 -15.39 -17.61
N GLY A 317 26.76 -15.15 -17.81
CA GLY A 317 27.79 -16.13 -17.49
C GLY A 317 27.49 -16.83 -16.16
N VAL A 318 27.59 -18.16 -16.12
CA VAL A 318 27.13 -18.93 -14.96
C VAL A 318 28.06 -18.69 -13.77
N ILE A 319 27.63 -17.84 -12.84
CA ILE A 319 28.29 -17.57 -11.55
C ILE A 319 27.82 -18.59 -10.51
N PHE A 320 26.50 -18.83 -10.47
CA PHE A 320 25.85 -19.79 -9.58
C PHE A 320 25.35 -20.99 -10.38
N SER A 321 26.02 -22.13 -10.20
CA SER A 321 25.66 -23.40 -10.83
C SER A 321 24.68 -24.22 -9.99
N CYS A 322 24.34 -23.76 -8.78
CA CYS A 322 23.46 -24.44 -7.84
C CYS A 322 22.05 -24.74 -8.37
N VAL A 323 21.52 -23.94 -9.31
CA VAL A 323 20.22 -24.20 -9.97
C VAL A 323 20.47 -24.92 -11.30
N LYS A 324 20.04 -26.19 -11.38
CA LYS A 324 20.32 -27.06 -12.53
C LYS A 324 19.26 -26.90 -13.62
N MET A 325 19.30 -25.78 -14.35
CA MET A 325 18.28 -25.43 -15.36
C MET A 325 18.02 -26.51 -16.41
N LYS A 326 19.07 -27.17 -16.92
CA LYS A 326 18.90 -28.27 -17.90
C LYS A 326 18.07 -29.44 -17.36
N GLN A 327 18.18 -29.73 -16.07
CA GLN A 327 17.41 -30.79 -15.42
C GLN A 327 15.98 -30.34 -15.10
N ILE A 328 15.80 -29.06 -14.75
CA ILE A 328 14.49 -28.43 -14.57
C ILE A 328 13.70 -28.45 -15.89
N GLU A 329 14.31 -28.04 -17.01
CA GLU A 329 13.67 -28.08 -18.33
C GLU A 329 13.33 -29.52 -18.77
N LYS A 330 14.15 -30.51 -18.38
CA LYS A 330 13.86 -31.92 -18.65
C LYS A 330 12.69 -32.45 -17.83
N ASP A 331 12.62 -32.10 -16.55
CA ASP A 331 11.59 -32.60 -15.62
C ASP A 331 10.25 -31.86 -15.77
N PHE A 332 10.32 -30.56 -16.03
CA PHE A 332 9.15 -29.69 -16.16
C PHE A 332 8.83 -29.36 -17.61
N GLY A 333 9.57 -29.80 -18.63
CA GLY A 333 9.25 -29.58 -20.04
C GLY A 333 9.51 -28.16 -20.56
N PRO A 334 9.29 -27.91 -21.86
CA PRO A 334 9.53 -26.61 -22.48
C PRO A 334 8.52 -25.56 -22.00
N ARG A 335 8.92 -24.28 -22.09
CA ARG A 335 8.01 -23.16 -21.90
C ARG A 335 6.93 -23.15 -22.98
N ASN A 336 5.71 -22.77 -22.60
CA ASN A 336 4.66 -22.46 -23.56
C ASN A 336 4.68 -20.94 -23.80
N GLU A 337 5.17 -20.54 -24.98
CA GLU A 337 5.29 -19.14 -25.39
C GLU A 337 4.03 -18.61 -26.08
N LYS A 338 2.97 -19.42 -26.17
CA LYS A 338 1.72 -18.96 -26.76
C LYS A 338 1.11 -17.87 -25.90
N ILE A 339 0.77 -16.78 -26.56
CA ILE A 339 0.10 -15.63 -25.96
C ILE A 339 -1.41 -15.83 -26.15
N PRO A 340 -2.21 -15.86 -25.06
CA PRO A 340 -3.67 -15.96 -25.14
C PRO A 340 -4.30 -14.75 -25.84
N GLU A 341 -5.55 -14.90 -26.27
CA GLU A 341 -6.33 -13.74 -26.71
C GLU A 341 -6.41 -12.66 -25.62
N GLU A 342 -6.34 -11.40 -26.01
CA GLU A 342 -6.34 -10.24 -25.11
C GLU A 342 -7.54 -10.26 -24.16
N SER A 343 -8.72 -10.69 -24.65
CA SER A 343 -9.92 -10.82 -23.82
C SER A 343 -9.76 -11.81 -22.66
N VAL A 344 -8.98 -12.87 -22.85
CA VAL A 344 -8.70 -13.89 -21.82
C VAL A 344 -7.68 -13.35 -20.83
N GLN A 345 -6.66 -12.63 -21.33
CA GLN A 345 -5.67 -11.97 -20.49
C GLN A 345 -6.36 -10.99 -19.55
N ASP A 346 -7.15 -10.05 -20.07
CA ASP A 346 -7.84 -9.03 -19.28
C ASP A 346 -8.71 -9.62 -18.17
N ARG A 347 -9.44 -10.70 -18.45
CA ARG A 347 -10.26 -11.41 -17.45
C ARG A 347 -9.39 -11.98 -16.33
N LEU A 348 -8.31 -12.68 -16.67
CA LEU A 348 -7.38 -13.25 -15.68
C LEU A 348 -6.65 -12.17 -14.87
N LEU A 349 -6.27 -11.07 -15.51
CA LEU A 349 -5.66 -9.92 -14.84
C LEU A 349 -6.63 -9.24 -13.89
N PHE A 350 -7.89 -9.08 -14.30
CA PHE A 350 -8.95 -8.54 -13.45
C PHE A 350 -9.20 -9.42 -12.23
N ILE A 351 -9.20 -10.75 -12.40
CA ILE A 351 -9.31 -11.71 -11.32
C ILE A 351 -8.16 -11.54 -10.33
N LEU A 352 -6.91 -11.53 -10.81
CA LEU A 352 -5.74 -11.37 -9.94
C LEU A 352 -5.71 -10.03 -9.19
N ASN A 353 -6.17 -8.94 -9.81
CA ASN A 353 -6.23 -7.63 -9.16
C ASN A 353 -7.27 -7.55 -8.04
N ASN A 354 -8.32 -8.36 -8.12
CA ASN A 354 -9.45 -8.34 -7.17
C ASN A 354 -9.50 -9.57 -6.26
N ILE A 355 -8.49 -10.45 -6.32
CA ILE A 355 -8.47 -11.67 -5.52
C ILE A 355 -8.11 -11.35 -4.07
N SER A 356 -8.87 -11.92 -3.16
CA SER A 356 -8.69 -11.83 -1.71
C SER A 356 -9.03 -13.18 -1.09
N VAL A 357 -8.71 -13.36 0.20
CA VAL A 357 -9.05 -14.58 0.94
C VAL A 357 -10.57 -14.86 0.92
N ASN A 358 -11.40 -13.81 0.92
CA ASN A 358 -12.85 -13.93 1.07
C ASN A 358 -13.57 -14.32 -0.22
N ASN A 359 -13.03 -13.94 -1.39
CA ASN A 359 -13.61 -14.23 -2.70
C ASN A 359 -12.78 -15.25 -3.50
N LEU A 360 -11.77 -15.86 -2.88
CA LEU A 360 -10.84 -16.78 -3.53
C LEU A 360 -11.55 -17.94 -4.24
N VAL A 361 -12.57 -18.52 -3.61
CA VAL A 361 -13.29 -19.67 -4.18
C VAL A 361 -13.98 -19.28 -5.48
N GLU A 362 -14.78 -18.21 -5.46
CA GLU A 362 -15.49 -17.71 -6.64
C GLU A 362 -14.51 -17.30 -7.75
N LYS A 363 -13.46 -16.57 -7.39
CA LYS A 363 -12.44 -16.09 -8.34
C LYS A 363 -11.59 -17.21 -8.93
N ALA A 364 -11.31 -18.26 -8.15
CA ALA A 364 -10.64 -19.45 -8.65
C ALA A 364 -11.53 -20.22 -9.62
N ASP A 365 -12.83 -20.37 -9.32
CA ASP A 365 -13.78 -21.04 -10.20
C ASP A 365 -13.99 -20.25 -11.51
N GLU A 366 -13.97 -18.92 -11.46
CA GLU A 366 -13.97 -18.03 -12.63
C GLU A 366 -12.69 -18.21 -13.46
N ALA A 367 -11.52 -18.14 -12.82
CA ALA A 367 -10.23 -18.33 -13.48
C ALA A 367 -10.14 -19.71 -14.15
N ASN A 368 -10.63 -20.76 -13.49
CA ASN A 368 -10.55 -22.13 -14.01
C ASN A 368 -11.27 -22.31 -15.36
N LYS A 369 -12.29 -21.50 -15.66
CA LYS A 369 -12.99 -21.53 -16.96
C LYS A 369 -12.10 -21.05 -18.12
N GLU A 370 -11.13 -20.20 -17.82
CA GLU A 370 -10.21 -19.60 -18.78
C GLU A 370 -8.88 -20.37 -18.88
N MET A 371 -8.58 -21.27 -17.92
CA MET A 371 -7.33 -22.05 -17.83
C MET A 371 -7.25 -23.21 -18.84
N LYS A 372 -7.21 -22.88 -20.13
CA LYS A 372 -6.96 -23.83 -21.23
C LYS A 372 -5.45 -24.07 -21.43
N GLU A 373 -5.08 -25.13 -22.14
CA GLU A 373 -3.67 -25.52 -22.38
C GLU A 373 -2.79 -24.37 -22.92
N ASP A 374 -3.34 -23.55 -23.81
CA ASP A 374 -2.64 -22.40 -24.40
C ASP A 374 -2.50 -21.18 -23.46
N VAL A 375 -3.21 -21.18 -22.32
CA VAL A 375 -3.28 -20.06 -21.37
C VAL A 375 -2.44 -20.31 -20.13
N ILE A 376 -2.34 -21.56 -19.71
CA ILE A 376 -1.70 -21.96 -18.45
C ILE A 376 -0.25 -21.49 -18.35
N GLY A 377 0.55 -21.67 -19.41
CA GLY A 377 1.95 -21.28 -19.42
C GLY A 377 2.15 -19.77 -19.31
N TRP A 378 1.37 -19.00 -20.08
CA TRP A 378 1.36 -17.54 -20.00
C TRP A 378 0.94 -17.05 -18.61
N PHE A 379 -0.12 -17.62 -18.04
CA PHE A 379 -0.61 -17.23 -16.73
C PHE A 379 0.43 -17.51 -15.63
N ALA A 380 1.10 -18.66 -15.68
CA ALA A 380 2.16 -18.99 -14.74
C ALA A 380 3.32 -17.99 -14.81
N ASN A 381 3.79 -17.66 -16.02
CA ASN A 381 4.84 -16.66 -16.20
C ASN A 381 4.41 -15.28 -15.68
N TYR A 382 3.19 -14.84 -16.01
CA TYR A 382 2.66 -13.57 -15.52
C TYR A 382 2.57 -13.53 -13.99
N LEU A 383 2.02 -14.58 -13.37
CA LEU A 383 1.86 -14.68 -11.93
C LEU A 383 3.21 -14.60 -11.23
N ILE A 384 4.22 -15.33 -11.71
CA ILE A 384 5.54 -15.30 -11.09
C ILE A 384 6.21 -13.94 -11.30
N GLU A 385 6.35 -13.51 -12.55
CA GLU A 385 7.18 -12.36 -12.92
C GLU A 385 6.57 -11.03 -12.48
N LYS A 386 5.25 -10.87 -12.60
CA LYS A 386 4.57 -9.59 -12.35
C LYS A 386 3.98 -9.48 -10.94
N ARG A 387 3.61 -10.60 -10.31
CA ARG A 387 2.95 -10.60 -8.99
C ARG A 387 3.84 -11.12 -7.89
N VAL A 388 4.22 -12.40 -7.93
CA VAL A 388 4.98 -13.05 -6.84
C VAL A 388 6.29 -12.33 -6.56
N CYS A 389 7.01 -11.88 -7.58
CA CYS A 389 8.25 -11.11 -7.44
C CYS A 389 8.08 -9.82 -6.60
N LYS A 390 6.88 -9.24 -6.55
CA LYS A 390 6.63 -7.90 -6.00
C LYS A 390 5.72 -7.92 -4.76
N GLU A 391 4.75 -8.84 -4.71
CA GLU A 391 3.62 -8.80 -3.78
C GLU A 391 3.73 -9.88 -2.69
N LEU A 392 4.72 -9.76 -1.78
CA LEU A 392 4.98 -10.74 -0.71
C LEU A 392 3.73 -11.07 0.13
N ASN A 393 2.94 -10.04 0.48
CA ASN A 393 1.74 -10.20 1.32
C ASN A 393 0.64 -11.03 0.64
N TYR A 394 0.68 -11.19 -0.69
CA TYR A 394 -0.30 -11.95 -1.45
C TYR A 394 0.14 -13.40 -1.75
N HIS A 395 1.34 -13.81 -1.35
CA HIS A 395 1.82 -15.18 -1.58
C HIS A 395 0.87 -16.23 -1.00
N GLY A 396 0.34 -16.01 0.21
CA GLY A 396 -0.65 -16.91 0.80
C GLY A 396 -1.92 -17.05 -0.07
N VAL A 397 -2.40 -15.95 -0.65
CA VAL A 397 -3.59 -15.93 -1.51
C VAL A 397 -3.30 -16.65 -2.83
N TYR A 398 -2.14 -16.40 -3.45
CA TYR A 398 -1.76 -17.06 -4.70
C TYR A 398 -1.53 -18.56 -4.54
N ASN A 399 -0.94 -19.00 -3.44
CA ASN A 399 -0.82 -20.43 -3.14
C ASN A 399 -2.19 -21.09 -3.03
N ASN A 400 -3.12 -20.46 -2.30
CA ASN A 400 -4.47 -20.97 -2.17
C ASN A 400 -5.21 -20.99 -3.52
N LEU A 401 -4.97 -19.99 -4.39
CA LEU A 401 -5.50 -19.96 -5.75
C LEU A 401 -4.99 -21.16 -6.56
N ILE A 402 -3.67 -21.39 -6.59
CA ILE A 402 -3.05 -22.50 -7.34
C ILE A 402 -3.58 -23.85 -6.85
N LYS A 403 -3.65 -24.04 -5.52
CA LYS A 403 -4.22 -25.26 -4.93
C LYS A 403 -5.68 -25.47 -5.35
N ARG A 404 -6.46 -24.39 -5.38
CA ARG A 404 -7.89 -24.46 -5.73
C ARG A 404 -8.12 -24.75 -7.21
N LEU A 405 -7.29 -24.17 -8.09
CA LEU A 405 -7.30 -24.48 -9.53
C LEU A 405 -6.98 -25.96 -9.78
N ASN A 406 -6.20 -26.60 -8.88
CA ASN A 406 -5.92 -28.04 -8.88
C ASN A 406 -5.50 -28.57 -10.27
N ASN A 407 -4.65 -27.80 -10.95
CA ASN A 407 -4.20 -28.08 -12.31
C ASN A 407 -2.70 -28.43 -12.29
N LYS A 408 -2.39 -29.69 -12.64
CA LYS A 408 -1.02 -30.21 -12.62
C LYS A 408 -0.10 -29.53 -13.64
N GLU A 409 -0.63 -29.15 -14.80
CA GLU A 409 0.13 -28.42 -15.81
C GLU A 409 0.46 -27.00 -15.32
N LEU A 410 -0.48 -26.35 -14.64
CA LEU A 410 -0.23 -25.07 -13.99
C LEU A 410 0.86 -25.19 -12.92
N GLU A 411 0.75 -26.18 -12.04
CA GLU A 411 1.76 -26.43 -11.01
C GLU A 411 3.14 -26.66 -11.64
N ARG A 412 3.23 -27.46 -12.72
CA ARG A 412 4.45 -27.68 -13.51
C ARG A 412 5.06 -26.36 -13.99
N PHE A 413 4.28 -25.49 -14.63
CA PHE A 413 4.77 -24.20 -15.13
C PHE A 413 5.14 -23.22 -14.02
N ILE A 414 4.42 -23.21 -12.89
CA ILE A 414 4.75 -22.39 -11.73
C ILE A 414 6.13 -22.74 -11.18
N PHE A 415 6.46 -24.04 -11.08
CA PHE A 415 7.80 -24.47 -10.68
C PHE A 415 8.87 -24.07 -11.70
N LEU A 416 8.63 -24.31 -12.99
CA LEU A 416 9.55 -23.94 -14.07
C LEU A 416 9.88 -22.43 -14.03
N GLU A 417 8.87 -21.58 -13.93
CA GLU A 417 9.04 -20.13 -13.92
C GLU A 417 9.68 -19.63 -12.63
N THR A 418 9.34 -20.22 -11.48
CA THR A 418 9.97 -19.87 -10.19
C THR A 418 11.46 -20.16 -10.23
N PHE A 419 11.87 -21.38 -10.61
CA PHE A 419 13.30 -21.73 -10.68
C PHE A 419 14.04 -20.92 -11.75
N SER A 420 13.41 -20.68 -12.91
CA SER A 420 14.00 -19.86 -13.97
C SER A 420 14.31 -18.45 -13.50
N ASN A 421 13.38 -17.81 -12.78
CA ASN A 421 13.58 -16.45 -12.26
C ASN A 421 14.65 -16.42 -11.16
N ILE A 422 14.68 -17.42 -10.28
CA ILE A 422 15.76 -17.56 -9.28
C ILE A 422 17.12 -17.72 -9.95
N TYR A 423 17.23 -18.58 -10.95
CA TYR A 423 18.47 -18.79 -11.71
C TYR A 423 18.97 -17.49 -12.36
N LEU A 424 18.09 -16.75 -13.03
CA LEU A 424 18.45 -15.49 -13.69
C LEU A 424 18.89 -14.43 -12.69
N LEU A 425 18.23 -14.34 -11.53
CA LEU A 425 18.61 -13.37 -10.50
C LEU A 425 19.92 -13.73 -9.82
N LEU A 426 20.15 -15.01 -9.51
CA LEU A 426 21.42 -15.45 -8.92
C LEU A 426 22.61 -15.15 -9.85
N ASN A 427 22.44 -15.34 -11.16
CA ASN A 427 23.50 -15.12 -12.15
C ASN A 427 23.57 -13.69 -12.70
N SER A 428 22.71 -12.77 -12.25
CA SER A 428 22.74 -11.37 -12.70
C SER A 428 23.71 -10.56 -11.85
N GLU A 429 24.71 -9.94 -12.49
CA GLU A 429 25.65 -9.01 -11.83
C GLU A 429 24.93 -7.86 -11.10
N GLU A 430 23.81 -7.39 -11.67
CA GLU A 430 22.98 -6.35 -11.07
C GLU A 430 22.29 -6.77 -9.77
N THR A 431 22.18 -8.08 -9.48
CA THR A 431 21.59 -8.54 -8.21
C THR A 431 22.47 -8.22 -7.02
N VAL A 432 23.79 -8.13 -7.18
CA VAL A 432 24.70 -7.75 -6.08
C VAL A 432 24.52 -6.26 -5.73
N SER A 433 24.41 -5.41 -6.75
CA SER A 433 24.32 -3.95 -6.60
C SER A 433 22.91 -3.43 -6.31
N SER A 434 21.87 -4.09 -6.83
CA SER A 434 20.47 -3.64 -6.70
C SER A 434 19.78 -4.23 -5.47
N ILE A 435 19.37 -3.36 -4.53
CA ILE A 435 18.51 -3.73 -3.39
C ILE A 435 17.19 -4.34 -3.88
N ASP A 436 16.61 -3.78 -4.94
CA ASP A 436 15.34 -4.25 -5.50
C ASP A 436 15.45 -5.67 -6.03
N LYS A 437 16.51 -5.99 -6.78
CA LYS A 437 16.75 -7.36 -7.27
C LYS A 437 16.99 -8.34 -6.13
N ARG A 438 17.70 -7.94 -5.07
CA ARG A 438 17.86 -8.76 -3.85
C ARG A 438 16.52 -9.01 -3.17
N GLN A 439 15.64 -8.00 -3.12
CA GLN A 439 14.31 -8.16 -2.54
C GLN A 439 13.44 -9.08 -3.39
N ILE A 440 13.50 -8.98 -4.72
CA ILE A 440 12.80 -9.89 -5.63
C ILE A 440 13.28 -11.33 -5.43
N LEU A 441 14.60 -11.55 -5.33
CA LEU A 441 15.17 -12.86 -5.06
C LEU A 441 14.69 -13.43 -3.71
N LYS A 442 14.63 -12.60 -2.65
CA LYS A 442 14.06 -12.99 -1.35
C LYS A 442 12.59 -13.34 -1.46
N ASN A 443 11.80 -12.57 -2.21
CA ASN A 443 10.38 -12.85 -2.44
C ASN A 443 10.22 -14.19 -3.15
N LEU A 444 10.98 -14.45 -4.22
CA LEU A 444 10.94 -15.73 -4.94
C LEU A 444 11.41 -16.91 -4.08
N ALA A 445 12.41 -16.71 -3.21
CA ALA A 445 12.85 -17.74 -2.27
C ALA A 445 11.77 -18.07 -1.23
N GLY A 446 11.10 -17.05 -0.67
CA GLY A 446 9.95 -17.22 0.22
C GLY A 446 8.80 -17.95 -0.48
N TRP A 447 8.53 -17.57 -1.73
CA TRP A 447 7.54 -18.23 -2.58
C TRP A 447 7.87 -19.70 -2.83
N LEU A 448 9.10 -20.01 -3.24
CA LEU A 448 9.55 -21.40 -3.45
C LEU A 448 9.41 -22.22 -2.15
N GLY A 449 9.79 -21.65 -1.01
CA GLY A 449 9.62 -22.28 0.30
C GLY A 449 8.15 -22.55 0.63
N SER A 450 7.26 -21.61 0.31
CA SER A 450 5.81 -21.78 0.52
C SER A 450 5.18 -22.84 -0.39
N LEU A 451 5.64 -22.96 -1.64
CA LEU A 451 5.18 -23.99 -2.58
C LEU A 451 5.70 -25.40 -2.25
N THR A 452 6.85 -25.47 -1.55
CA THR A 452 7.54 -26.73 -1.26
C THR A 452 7.47 -27.09 0.21
N LEU A 453 8.36 -26.55 1.02
CA LEU A 453 8.49 -26.86 2.45
C LEU A 453 7.19 -26.60 3.22
N GLY A 454 6.48 -25.51 2.89
CA GLY A 454 5.16 -25.21 3.46
C GLY A 454 4.10 -26.27 3.18
N GLU A 455 4.28 -27.07 2.13
CA GLU A 455 3.40 -28.16 1.71
C GLU A 455 3.99 -29.55 2.03
N ASN A 456 5.03 -29.63 2.86
CA ASN A 456 5.79 -30.86 3.13
C ASN A 456 6.38 -31.51 1.86
N LYS A 457 6.68 -30.72 0.83
CA LYS A 457 7.40 -31.16 -0.37
C LYS A 457 8.86 -30.72 -0.28
N VAL A 458 9.78 -31.61 -0.64
CA VAL A 458 11.21 -31.29 -0.66
C VAL A 458 11.60 -30.56 -1.95
N VAL A 459 12.50 -29.59 -1.85
CA VAL A 459 13.22 -29.07 -3.02
C VAL A 459 14.29 -30.11 -3.38
N LEU A 460 14.17 -30.70 -4.56
CA LEU A 460 15.07 -31.77 -4.97
C LEU A 460 16.45 -31.21 -5.31
N HIS A 461 17.52 -31.88 -4.84
CA HIS A 461 18.90 -31.50 -5.16
C HIS A 461 19.18 -31.43 -6.67
N LYS A 462 18.48 -32.25 -7.47
CA LYS A 462 18.56 -32.23 -8.94
C LYS A 462 18.00 -30.96 -9.58
N HIS A 463 17.23 -30.15 -8.84
CA HIS A 463 16.70 -28.86 -9.29
C HIS A 463 17.51 -27.71 -8.68
N MET A 464 17.76 -27.77 -7.38
CA MET A 464 18.54 -26.75 -6.67
C MET A 464 19.34 -27.36 -5.53
N SER A 465 20.65 -27.11 -5.51
CA SER A 465 21.55 -27.53 -4.43
C SER A 465 21.83 -26.36 -3.49
N PHE A 466 21.21 -26.36 -2.31
CA PHE A 466 21.48 -25.34 -1.29
C PHE A 466 22.92 -25.41 -0.75
N ARG A 467 23.54 -26.59 -0.78
CA ARG A 467 24.95 -26.75 -0.39
C ARG A 467 25.87 -26.01 -1.37
N GLU A 468 25.67 -26.21 -2.67
CA GLU A 468 26.43 -25.51 -3.70
C GLU A 468 26.16 -24.00 -3.63
N LEU A 469 24.89 -23.60 -3.44
CA LEU A 469 24.53 -22.18 -3.29
C LEU A 469 25.32 -21.48 -2.17
N LEU A 470 25.47 -22.12 -1.01
CA LEU A 470 26.20 -21.54 0.12
C LEU A 470 27.70 -21.48 -0.12
N ILE A 471 28.27 -22.47 -0.81
CA ILE A 471 29.70 -22.51 -1.16
C ILE A 471 29.99 -21.43 -2.21
N GLU A 472 29.24 -21.41 -3.31
CA GLU A 472 29.35 -20.41 -4.38
C GLU A 472 29.12 -18.99 -3.84
N GLY A 473 28.16 -18.83 -2.91
CA GLY A 473 27.89 -17.55 -2.26
C GLY A 473 29.01 -17.05 -1.35
N ASN A 474 29.79 -17.96 -0.75
CA ASN A 474 30.98 -17.60 0.02
C ASN A 474 32.17 -17.28 -0.90
N GLU A 475 32.40 -18.09 -1.93
CA GLU A 475 33.48 -17.88 -2.90
C GLU A 475 33.34 -16.54 -3.65
N THR A 476 32.11 -16.16 -3.99
CA THR A 476 31.79 -14.87 -4.65
C THR A 476 31.84 -13.64 -3.72
N MET A 477 32.05 -13.81 -2.42
CA MET A 477 32.30 -12.69 -1.48
C MET A 477 33.77 -12.29 -1.40
N ASP A 478 34.69 -13.18 -1.81
CA ASP A 478 36.14 -12.99 -1.70
C ASP A 478 36.78 -12.41 -2.99
N ASP A 479 36.00 -12.29 -4.08
CA ASP A 479 36.32 -11.58 -5.33
C ASP A 479 35.64 -10.20 -5.37
#